data_AF-A0A1W9MT99-F1
#
_entry.id   AF-A0A1W9MT99-F1
#
_cell.length_a   1.000
_cell.length_b   1.000
_cell.length_c   1.000
_cell.angle_alpha   90.00
_cell.angle_beta   90.00
_cell.angle_gamma   90.00
#
_symmetry.space_group_name_H-M   'P 1'
#
loop_
_entity.id
_entity.type
_entity.pdbx_description
1 polymer ?
#
loop_
_entity_poly.entity_id
_entity_poly.type
_entity_poly.pdbx_seq_one_letter_code
_entity_poly.pdbx_strand_id
1 'polypeptide(L)'
;MKKNWEMKKLGEICTVIAGQSPEGRFYNESGDGLPFYQGKKEFGERYIGKPTTWTSKITKEAVKGDILMSVRAPVGPINFATEKICIGRG
;
A
#
# COMPACT_ATOMS: atom_id res chain seq x y z
N MET A 1 -17.14 17.32 20.04
CA MET A 1 -15.67 17.10 20.01
C MET A 1 -15.12 17.35 21.40
N LYS A 2 -14.14 16.54 21.87
CA LYS A 2 -13.44 16.82 23.15
C LYS A 2 -12.76 18.19 23.05
N LYS A 3 -12.69 18.94 24.15
CA LYS A 3 -11.83 20.14 24.26
C LYS A 3 -10.42 19.77 23.77
N ASN A 4 -9.87 20.52 22.83
CA ASN A 4 -8.54 20.36 22.20
C ASN A 4 -8.42 19.36 21.02
N TRP A 5 -9.53 18.87 20.46
CA TRP A 5 -9.48 18.17 19.17
C TRP A 5 -9.78 19.13 18.03
N GLU A 6 -9.01 19.06 16.95
CA GLU A 6 -9.23 19.85 15.73
C GLU A 6 -9.62 18.93 14.56
N MET A 7 -10.54 19.39 13.72
CA MET A 7 -10.85 18.72 12.46
C MET A 7 -9.87 19.18 11.39
N LYS A 8 -9.12 18.25 10.80
CA LYS A 8 -8.18 18.50 9.69
C LYS A 8 -8.51 17.60 8.50
N LYS A 9 -8.14 18.03 7.30
CA LYS A 9 -8.14 17.15 6.13
C LYS A 9 -6.91 16.25 6.19
N LEU A 10 -7.05 15.00 5.74
CA LEU A 10 -5.94 14.04 5.78
C LEU A 10 -4.69 14.54 5.03
N GLY A 11 -4.88 15.16 3.87
CA GLY A 11 -3.79 15.75 3.08
C GLY A 11 -3.10 16.96 3.74
N GLU A 12 -3.62 17.51 4.83
CA GLU A 12 -2.95 18.57 5.60
C GLU A 12 -1.97 18.00 6.64
N ILE A 13 -2.14 16.72 7.02
CA ILE A 13 -1.39 16.07 8.11
C ILE A 13 -0.56 14.87 7.65
N CYS A 14 -0.78 14.37 6.44
CA CYS A 14 0.04 13.32 5.85
C CYS A 14 0.07 13.41 4.32
N THR A 15 1.04 12.70 3.73
CA THR A 15 1.11 12.50 2.28
C THR A 15 0.22 11.33 1.89
N VAL A 16 -0.69 11.54 0.94
CA VAL A 16 -1.55 10.49 0.40
C VAL A 16 -1.04 10.07 -0.97
N ILE A 17 -0.57 8.82 -1.08
CA ILE A 17 -0.04 8.27 -2.32
C ILE A 17 -1.08 7.33 -2.93
N ALA A 18 -1.66 7.73 -4.07
CA ALA A 18 -2.48 6.82 -4.85
C ALA A 18 -1.56 5.79 -5.53
N GLY A 19 -1.77 4.50 -5.23
CA GLY A 19 -1.05 3.41 -5.88
C GLY A 19 -1.21 3.44 -7.41
N GLN A 20 -0.32 2.77 -8.11
CA GLN A 20 -0.38 2.61 -9.56
C GLN A 20 0.33 1.33 -9.91
N SER A 21 -0.34 0.43 -10.62
CA SER A 21 0.27 -0.85 -10.97
C SER A 21 1.33 -0.65 -12.07
N PRO A 22 2.51 -1.29 -11.95
CA PRO A 22 3.43 -1.41 -13.08
C PRO A 22 2.80 -2.20 -14.23
N GLU A 23 3.47 -2.23 -15.38
CA GLU A 23 3.03 -3.08 -16.47
C GLU A 23 3.31 -4.55 -16.11
N GLY A 24 2.37 -5.46 -16.39
CA GLY A 24 2.47 -6.86 -15.97
C GLY A 24 3.71 -7.61 -16.49
N ARG A 25 4.32 -7.14 -17.59
CA ARG A 25 5.59 -7.70 -18.11
C ARG A 25 6.77 -7.57 -17.16
N PHE A 26 6.69 -6.69 -16.15
CA PHE A 26 7.73 -6.51 -15.14
C PHE A 26 7.47 -7.33 -13.87
N TYR A 27 6.35 -8.04 -13.80
CA TYR A 27 6.00 -8.86 -12.64
C TYR A 27 6.78 -10.16 -12.64
N ASN A 28 7.13 -10.64 -11.46
CA ASN A 28 7.83 -11.91 -11.28
C ASN A 28 7.52 -12.54 -9.91
N GLU A 29 7.81 -13.84 -9.80
CA GLU A 29 7.72 -14.62 -8.57
C GLU A 29 9.11 -14.95 -7.97
N SER A 30 10.18 -14.54 -8.66
CA SER A 30 11.57 -14.81 -8.28
C SER A 30 12.13 -13.83 -7.25
N GLY A 31 11.38 -12.80 -6.88
CA GLY A 31 11.84 -11.79 -5.93
C GLY A 31 12.66 -10.65 -6.55
N ASP A 32 12.62 -10.48 -7.88
CA ASP A 32 13.39 -9.42 -8.55
C ASP A 32 12.70 -8.06 -8.41
N GLY A 33 13.45 -7.08 -7.93
CA GLY A 33 12.97 -5.72 -7.64
C GLY A 33 12.26 -5.58 -6.29
N LEU A 34 11.10 -4.92 -6.27
CA LEU A 34 10.34 -4.69 -5.04
C LEU A 34 9.13 -5.63 -4.91
N PRO A 35 8.78 -6.06 -3.69
CA PRO A 35 7.49 -6.68 -3.42
C PRO A 35 6.36 -5.81 -3.96
N PHE A 36 5.43 -6.42 -4.68
CA PHE A 36 4.31 -5.73 -5.29
C PHE A 36 2.98 -6.20 -4.70
N TYR A 37 2.19 -5.24 -4.22
CA TYR A 37 0.88 -5.50 -3.65
C TYR A 37 -0.20 -4.74 -4.42
N GLN A 38 -1.25 -5.45 -4.80
CA GLN A 38 -2.40 -4.88 -5.49
C GLN A 38 -3.69 -5.28 -4.75
N GLY A 39 -4.34 -4.28 -4.16
CA GLY A 39 -5.56 -4.48 -3.37
C GLY A 39 -5.27 -5.12 -2.02
N LYS A 40 -6.29 -5.77 -1.44
CA LYS A 40 -6.26 -6.22 -0.04
C LYS A 40 -5.96 -7.70 0.17
N LYS A 41 -5.59 -8.44 -0.87
CA LYS A 41 -5.50 -9.91 -0.82
C LYS A 41 -4.55 -10.39 0.29
N GLU A 42 -3.43 -9.71 0.46
CA GLU A 42 -2.43 -10.00 1.49
C GLU A 42 -2.63 -9.19 2.78
N PHE A 43 -3.74 -8.45 2.95
CA PHE A 43 -3.97 -7.70 4.19
C PHE A 43 -4.29 -8.69 5.32
N GLY A 44 -3.43 -8.73 6.34
CA GLY A 44 -3.70 -9.39 7.61
C GLY A 44 -4.52 -8.52 8.56
N GLU A 45 -4.56 -8.90 9.83
CA GLU A 45 -5.25 -8.14 10.88
C GLU A 45 -4.64 -6.76 11.12
N ARG A 46 -3.31 -6.66 11.06
CA ARG A 46 -2.57 -5.41 11.33
C ARG A 46 -1.44 -5.14 10.35
N TYR A 47 -0.70 -6.18 9.97
CA TYR A 47 0.47 -6.10 9.10
C TYR A 47 0.24 -6.86 7.80
N ILE A 48 0.93 -6.43 6.75
CA ILE A 48 0.71 -6.97 5.42
C ILE A 48 1.41 -8.32 5.39
N GLY A 49 0.77 -9.28 4.74
CA GLY A 49 1.30 -10.63 4.59
C GLY A 49 2.55 -10.65 3.72
N LYS A 50 3.19 -11.82 3.66
CA LYS A 50 4.32 -12.04 2.78
C LYS A 50 3.91 -11.79 1.31
N PRO A 51 4.78 -11.19 0.50
CA PRO A 51 4.48 -10.96 -0.90
C PRO A 51 4.38 -12.29 -1.66
N THR A 52 3.51 -12.29 -2.66
CA THR A 52 3.40 -13.36 -3.65
C THR A 52 3.84 -12.91 -5.05
N THR A 53 4.14 -11.62 -5.23
CA THR A 53 4.51 -11.01 -6.50
C THR A 53 5.51 -9.89 -6.26
N TRP A 54 6.46 -9.72 -7.18
CA TRP A 54 7.45 -8.65 -7.22
C TRP A 54 7.39 -7.94 -8.57
N THR A 55 7.99 -6.75 -8.64
CA THR A 55 8.13 -6.00 -9.89
C THR A 55 9.54 -5.44 -10.02
N SER A 56 10.15 -5.62 -11.20
CA SER A 56 11.43 -4.99 -11.56
C SER A 56 11.29 -3.53 -11.98
N LYS A 57 10.06 -3.06 -12.22
CA LYS A 57 9.74 -1.65 -12.51
C LYS A 57 8.84 -1.07 -11.44
N ILE A 58 9.32 -0.03 -10.77
CA ILE A 58 8.64 0.61 -9.64
C ILE A 58 7.86 1.83 -10.13
N THR A 59 6.60 1.95 -9.73
CA THR A 59 5.69 3.04 -10.11
C THR A 59 5.34 3.95 -8.93
N LYS A 60 4.88 3.34 -7.84
CA LYS A 60 4.52 4.00 -6.58
C LYS A 60 4.98 3.14 -5.42
N GLU A 61 5.56 3.78 -4.42
CA GLU A 61 6.18 3.11 -3.29
C GLU A 61 5.44 3.43 -2.00
N ALA A 62 5.46 2.48 -1.08
CA ALA A 62 5.24 2.70 0.35
C ALA A 62 6.46 2.15 1.11
N VAL A 63 6.78 2.74 2.25
CA VAL A 63 7.90 2.32 3.09
C VAL A 63 7.40 1.68 4.39
N LYS A 64 8.29 1.01 5.11
CA LYS A 64 7.98 0.42 6.41
C LYS A 64 7.34 1.45 7.34
N GLY A 65 6.19 1.11 7.90
CA GLY A 65 5.42 1.95 8.81
C GLY A 65 4.31 2.76 8.15
N ASP A 66 4.28 2.85 6.81
CA ASP A 66 3.18 3.49 6.10
C ASP A 66 1.86 2.72 6.29
N ILE A 67 0.75 3.48 6.29
CA ILE A 67 -0.60 2.93 6.30
C ILE A 67 -1.03 2.66 4.86
N LEU A 68 -1.33 1.40 4.57
CA LEU A 68 -1.92 0.92 3.34
C LEU A 68 -3.44 0.92 3.49
N MET A 69 -4.16 1.32 2.45
CA MET A 69 -5.62 1.34 2.44
C MET A 69 -6.16 0.80 1.12
N SER A 70 -7.11 -0.14 1.20
CA SER A 70 -7.83 -0.64 0.03
C SER A 70 -8.76 0.43 -0.52
N VAL A 71 -8.60 0.75 -1.80
CA VAL A 71 -9.40 1.78 -2.50
C VAL A 71 -10.38 1.20 -3.52
N ARG A 72 -10.34 -0.12 -3.79
CA ARG A 72 -11.41 -0.85 -4.49
C ARG A 72 -12.04 -1.89 -3.58
N ALA A 73 -13.14 -2.49 -4.07
CA ALA A 73 -14.03 -3.30 -3.26
C ALA A 73 -13.33 -4.56 -2.68
N PRO A 74 -13.50 -4.83 -1.37
CA PRO A 74 -14.12 -3.96 -0.38
C PRO A 74 -13.18 -2.81 0.00
N VAL A 75 -13.72 -1.59 -0.04
CA VAL A 75 -13.01 -0.34 0.26
C VAL A 75 -12.89 -0.19 1.77
N GLY A 76 -11.77 0.34 2.25
CA GLY A 76 -11.60 0.71 3.66
C GLY A 76 -10.72 -0.17 4.54
N PRO A 77 -10.48 -1.48 4.26
CA PRO A 77 -9.45 -2.23 4.98
C PRO A 77 -8.11 -1.50 4.96
N ILE A 78 -7.47 -1.46 6.13
CA ILE A 78 -6.16 -0.84 6.32
C ILE A 78 -5.15 -1.85 6.84
N ASN A 79 -3.89 -1.55 6.61
CA ASN A 79 -2.81 -2.40 7.07
C ASN A 79 -1.49 -1.60 7.15
N PHE A 80 -0.50 -2.06 7.91
CA PHE A 80 0.84 -1.46 7.97
C PHE A 80 1.82 -2.17 7.04
N ALA A 81 2.55 -1.37 6.24
CA ALA A 81 3.69 -1.86 5.49
C ALA A 81 4.84 -2.29 6.43
N THR A 82 5.41 -3.46 6.17
CA THR A 82 6.52 -4.03 6.97
C THR A 82 7.90 -3.76 6.38
N GLU A 83 7.94 -3.36 5.11
CA GLU A 83 9.15 -3.12 4.31
C GLU A 83 8.87 -2.11 3.19
N LYS A 84 9.86 -1.85 2.34
CA LYS A 84 9.69 -1.03 1.15
C LYS A 84 8.98 -1.84 0.07
N ILE A 85 7.84 -1.37 -0.41
CA ILE A 85 6.95 -2.10 -1.32
C ILE A 85 6.50 -1.22 -2.48
N CYS A 86 6.20 -1.83 -3.62
CA CYS A 86 5.49 -1.20 -4.73
C CYS A 86 3.97 -1.42 -4.56
N ILE A 87 3.17 -0.36 -4.76
CA ILE A 87 1.73 -0.40 -4.52
C ILE A 87 0.91 -0.13 -5.79
N GLY A 88 -0.03 -1.03 -6.09
CA GLY A 88 -0.97 -0.92 -7.19
C GLY A 88 -2.32 -0.34 -6.77
N ARG A 89 -3.18 -0.02 -7.76
CA ARG A 89 -4.62 0.20 -7.48
C ARG A 89 -5.31 -1.14 -7.54
N GLY A 90 -5.85 -1.58 -6.42
CA GLY A 90 -6.63 -2.81 -6.28
C GLY A 90 -7.65 -2.68 -5.17
#